data_AF-M7C243-F1
#
_entry.id   AF-M7C243-F1
#
_cell.length_a   1.000
_cell.length_b   1.000
_cell.length_c   1.000
_cell.angle_alpha   90.00
_cell.angle_beta   90.00
_cell.angle_gamma   90.00
#
_symmetry.space_group_name_H-M   'P 1'
#
loop_
_entity.id
_entity.type
_entity.pdbx_description
1 polymer ?
#
loop_
_entity_poly.entity_id
_entity_poly.type
_entity_poly.pdbx_seq_one_letter_code
_entity_poly.pdbx_strand_id
1 'polypeptide(L)'
;MEGPSDTLFNVLSSSAPGRVALPLHQGVPNISNTLWQTPSSLPPISKKAERKYFVLAKDHEYLYSHPAPKSLLVELVNHREQQGQPAPTPTPKNKDSRRLDSFGRKVYSSASFQLRVANHQALLSRYDFNLWESLPKFEALLLEQERKDFKALVEEGAAVTKATLQAASNAADTAACSMASAISMCRALWLLLSRLSVEAQSLMQDLPFDRKALFADQMDVRLHGMEDSHTTLQTLGLYVPLAKDKAKPQTSAQPARSRYKLPYKRLRDQKLRSQCQSRPAPQPRPFGKMQGMRQF
;
A
#
# COMPACT_ATOMS: atom_id res chain seq x y z
N MET A 1 7.82 19.14 -17.53
CA MET A 1 7.23 19.27 -16.19
C MET A 1 8.21 18.65 -15.22
N GLU A 2 8.96 19.49 -14.52
CA GLU A 2 9.81 19.06 -13.41
C GLU A 2 8.85 18.72 -12.26
N GLY A 3 8.82 17.44 -11.85
CA GLY A 3 8.07 17.04 -10.66
C GLY A 3 8.59 17.80 -9.44
N PRO A 4 7.79 17.97 -8.36
CA PRO A 4 8.30 18.56 -7.13
C PRO A 4 9.50 17.71 -6.67
N SER A 5 10.71 18.28 -6.74
CA SER A 5 11.93 17.63 -6.29
C SER A 5 11.70 17.13 -4.87
N ASP A 6 11.97 15.85 -4.62
CA ASP A 6 11.64 15.19 -3.36
C ASP A 6 12.49 15.77 -2.22
N THR A 7 12.01 16.86 -1.62
CA THR A 7 12.76 17.65 -0.64
C THR A 7 13.12 16.85 0.60
N LEU A 8 12.43 15.74 0.89
CA LEU A 8 12.63 14.97 2.11
C LEU A 8 14.00 14.30 2.14
N PHE A 9 14.37 13.61 1.05
CA PHE A 9 15.58 12.79 0.98
C PHE A 9 16.79 13.49 0.34
N ASN A 10 16.64 14.72 -0.15
CA ASN A 10 17.76 15.49 -0.74
C ASN A 10 18.96 15.69 0.22
N VAL A 11 18.76 15.58 1.53
CA VAL A 11 19.83 15.65 2.55
C VAL A 11 20.78 14.45 2.49
N LEU A 12 20.33 13.32 1.90
CA LEU A 12 21.15 12.12 1.73
C LEU A 12 22.09 12.20 0.52
N SER A 13 21.91 13.18 -0.37
CA SER A 13 22.71 13.33 -1.60
C SER A 13 24.15 13.82 -1.36
N SER A 14 24.47 14.31 -0.15
CA SER A 14 25.82 14.75 0.22
C SER A 14 26.58 13.63 0.96
N SER A 15 27.48 12.94 0.26
CA SER A 15 28.37 11.88 0.78
C SER A 15 27.67 10.61 1.29
N ALA A 16 28.13 9.45 0.80
CA ALA A 16 27.70 8.16 1.33
C ALA A 16 28.00 8.10 2.85
N PRO A 17 27.01 7.84 3.71
CA PRO A 17 27.25 7.66 5.14
C PRO A 17 28.25 6.53 5.37
N GLY A 18 29.19 6.73 6.29
CA GLY A 18 30.10 5.66 6.72
C GLY A 18 29.32 4.44 7.23
N ARG A 19 29.86 3.24 7.04
CA ARG A 19 29.24 2.01 7.58
C ARG A 19 29.31 2.06 9.11
N VAL A 20 28.17 2.25 9.77
CA VAL A 20 28.06 2.20 11.23
C VAL A 20 27.50 0.85 11.64
N ALA A 21 28.26 0.09 12.42
CA ALA A 21 27.79 -1.12 13.07
C ALA A 21 27.27 -0.76 14.47
N LEU A 22 25.95 -0.87 14.68
CA LEU A 22 25.35 -0.67 16.00
C LEU A 22 25.10 -2.04 16.67
N PRO A 23 25.34 -2.17 17.98
CA PRO A 23 25.00 -3.39 18.71
C PRO A 23 23.49 -3.63 18.70
N LEU A 24 23.07 -4.90 18.65
CA LEU A 24 21.67 -5.26 18.73
C LEU A 24 21.14 -5.02 20.15
N HIS A 25 20.24 -4.04 20.30
CA HIS A 25 19.60 -3.75 21.58
C HIS A 25 18.79 -4.95 22.08
N GLN A 26 18.95 -5.35 23.35
CA GLN A 26 18.32 -6.55 23.94
C GLN A 26 16.78 -6.59 23.82
N GLY A 27 16.14 -5.42 23.80
CA GLY A 27 14.70 -5.34 23.58
C GLY A 27 14.23 -5.88 22.21
N VAL A 28 15.09 -5.86 21.18
CA VAL A 28 14.73 -6.32 19.82
C VAL A 28 14.51 -7.84 19.79
N PRO A 29 15.46 -8.69 20.25
CA PRO A 29 15.23 -10.13 20.40
C PRO A 29 14.02 -10.48 21.26
N ASN A 30 13.78 -9.75 22.35
CA ASN A 30 12.65 -10.03 23.25
C ASN A 30 11.30 -9.91 22.53
N ILE A 31 11.16 -8.90 21.66
CA ILE A 31 9.96 -8.71 20.85
C ILE A 31 9.85 -9.81 19.80
N SER A 32 10.92 -10.08 19.03
CA SER A 32 10.88 -11.06 17.94
C SER A 32 10.62 -12.48 18.45
N ASN A 33 11.32 -12.88 19.52
CA ASN A 33 11.20 -14.22 20.10
C ASN A 33 9.80 -14.50 20.62
N THR A 34 9.13 -13.48 21.19
CA THR A 34 7.75 -13.59 21.66
C THR A 34 6.79 -13.81 20.50
N LEU A 35 6.97 -13.05 19.40
CA LEU A 35 6.15 -13.18 18.20
C LEU A 35 6.34 -14.55 17.52
N TRP A 36 7.57 -15.06 17.51
CA TRP A 36 7.89 -16.36 16.89
C TRP A 36 7.35 -17.59 17.62
N GLN A 37 6.82 -17.45 18.84
CA GLN A 37 6.17 -18.57 19.54
C GLN A 37 4.88 -19.03 18.86
N THR A 38 4.15 -18.12 18.21
CA THR A 38 2.83 -18.41 17.60
C THR A 38 2.64 -17.72 16.23
N PRO A 39 3.52 -17.97 15.24
CA PRO A 39 3.59 -17.17 14.01
C PRO A 39 2.30 -17.17 13.19
N SER A 40 1.58 -18.29 13.19
CA SER A 40 0.34 -18.48 12.46
C SER A 40 -0.85 -17.67 13.01
N SER A 41 -0.92 -17.44 14.32
CA SER A 41 -2.04 -16.75 14.98
C SER A 41 -1.83 -15.25 15.16
N LEU A 42 -0.64 -14.73 14.83
CA LEU A 42 -0.36 -13.31 15.00
C LEU A 42 -1.30 -12.44 14.15
N PRO A 43 -1.90 -11.38 14.71
CA PRO A 43 -2.52 -10.36 13.89
C PRO A 43 -1.44 -9.65 13.05
N PRO A 44 -1.76 -9.16 11.84
CA PRO A 44 -0.79 -8.46 10.99
C PRO A 44 -0.21 -7.20 11.66
N ILE A 45 -1.06 -6.48 12.41
CA ILE A 45 -0.76 -5.19 13.04
C ILE A 45 -1.59 -5.07 14.33
N SER A 46 -1.04 -4.45 15.37
CA SER A 46 -1.83 -4.09 16.55
C SER A 46 -2.65 -2.80 16.31
N LYS A 47 -3.91 -2.79 16.73
CA LYS A 47 -4.80 -1.62 16.59
C LYS A 47 -4.26 -0.34 17.24
N LYS A 48 -3.49 -0.49 18.32
CA LYS A 48 -2.84 0.65 19.00
C LYS A 48 -1.75 1.26 18.13
N ALA A 49 -0.92 0.43 17.49
CA ALA A 49 0.14 0.91 16.62
C ALA A 49 -0.41 1.54 15.34
N GLU A 50 -1.47 0.97 14.78
CA GLU A 50 -2.12 1.50 13.57
C GLU A 50 -2.58 2.97 13.72
N ARG A 51 -3.10 3.34 14.89
CA ARG A 51 -3.53 4.73 15.17
C ARG A 51 -2.37 5.72 15.30
N LYS A 52 -1.18 5.24 15.69
CA LYS A 52 -0.01 6.10 15.91
C LYS A 52 0.60 6.60 14.60
N TYR A 53 0.60 5.76 13.58
CA TYR A 53 1.26 6.03 12.29
C TYR A 53 0.21 6.33 11.20
N PHE A 54 -0.68 7.28 11.49
CA PHE A 54 -1.70 7.69 10.53
C PHE A 54 -1.11 8.64 9.48
N VAL A 55 -1.49 8.46 8.22
CA VAL A 55 -1.08 9.23 7.04
C VAL A 55 -2.35 9.84 6.47
N LEU A 56 -2.51 11.15 6.68
CA LEU A 56 -3.64 11.91 6.17
C LEU A 56 -3.31 12.38 4.75
N ALA A 57 -3.55 11.52 3.76
CA ALA A 57 -3.41 11.90 2.36
C ALA A 57 -4.49 11.24 1.51
N LYS A 58 -5.15 12.06 0.69
CA LYS A 58 -6.03 11.58 -0.38
C LYS A 58 -5.20 10.70 -1.34
N ASP A 59 -5.81 9.65 -1.89
CA ASP A 59 -5.17 8.72 -2.84
C ASP A 59 -4.13 7.75 -2.24
N HIS A 60 -4.10 7.62 -0.90
CA HIS A 60 -3.24 6.68 -0.18
C HIS A 60 -4.04 5.60 0.56
N GLU A 61 -5.29 5.35 0.16
CA GLU A 61 -6.15 4.33 0.78
C GLU A 61 -5.55 2.92 0.70
N TYR A 62 -4.68 2.68 -0.31
CA TYR A 62 -3.96 1.43 -0.50
C TYR A 62 -3.08 1.03 0.68
N LEU A 63 -2.66 2.00 1.52
CA LEU A 63 -1.91 1.70 2.75
C LEU A 63 -2.80 1.04 3.81
N TYR A 64 -4.10 1.29 3.79
CA TYR A 64 -5.06 0.88 4.82
C TYR A 64 -5.94 -0.29 4.39
N SER A 65 -6.06 -0.51 3.08
CA SER A 65 -6.97 -1.49 2.51
C SER A 65 -6.21 -2.53 1.71
N HIS A 66 -6.67 -3.78 1.78
CA HIS A 66 -6.19 -4.80 0.86
C HIS A 66 -6.70 -4.49 -0.56
N PRO A 67 -5.86 -4.66 -1.59
CA PRO A 67 -6.31 -4.57 -2.96
C PRO A 67 -7.43 -5.59 -3.19
N ALA A 68 -8.59 -5.10 -3.63
CA ALA A 68 -9.67 -5.99 -3.99
C ALA A 68 -9.31 -6.67 -5.32
N PRO A 69 -9.61 -7.96 -5.51
CA PRO A 69 -9.31 -8.64 -6.77
C PRO A 69 -10.28 -8.27 -7.92
N LYS A 70 -11.07 -7.20 -7.77
CA LYS A 70 -12.14 -6.75 -8.69
C LYS A 70 -11.67 -6.76 -10.15
N SER A 71 -12.13 -7.74 -10.92
CA SER A 71 -11.85 -7.94 -12.35
C SER A 71 -12.74 -9.06 -12.91
N LEU A 72 -12.81 -9.18 -14.25
CA LEU A 72 -13.43 -10.32 -14.92
C LEU A 72 -12.81 -11.66 -14.51
N LEU A 73 -11.53 -11.65 -14.11
CA LEU A 73 -10.81 -12.83 -13.66
C LEU A 73 -11.42 -13.40 -12.37
N VAL A 74 -11.88 -12.56 -11.45
CA VAL A 74 -12.58 -13.02 -10.24
C VAL A 74 -13.92 -13.66 -10.57
N GLU A 75 -14.68 -13.06 -11.50
CA GLU A 75 -15.95 -13.64 -11.97
C GLU A 75 -15.71 -15.00 -12.63
N LEU A 76 -14.67 -15.09 -13.46
CA LEU A 76 -14.23 -16.33 -14.11
C LEU A 76 -13.92 -17.44 -13.09
N VAL A 77 -13.15 -17.12 -12.06
CA VAL A 77 -12.81 -18.07 -10.98
C VAL A 77 -14.05 -18.49 -10.20
N ASN A 78 -14.89 -17.54 -9.80
CA ASN A 78 -16.12 -17.81 -9.04
C ASN A 78 -17.09 -18.69 -9.82
N HIS A 79 -17.30 -18.42 -11.11
CA HIS A 79 -18.19 -19.21 -11.96
C HIS A 79 -17.69 -20.65 -12.09
N ARG A 80 -16.38 -20.86 -12.23
CA ARG A 80 -15.78 -22.19 -12.25
C ARG A 80 -15.91 -22.92 -10.92
N GLU A 81 -15.76 -22.24 -9.79
CA GLU A 81 -16.01 -22.84 -8.47
C GLU A 81 -17.48 -23.28 -8.32
N GLN A 82 -18.42 -22.47 -8.82
CA GLN A 82 -19.86 -22.76 -8.77
C GLN A 82 -20.27 -23.91 -9.69
N GLN A 83 -19.64 -24.06 -10.86
CA GLN A 83 -19.95 -25.14 -11.81
C GLN A 83 -19.46 -26.52 -11.36
N GLY A 84 -18.78 -26.64 -10.21
CA GLY A 84 -18.41 -27.94 -9.63
C GLY A 84 -17.55 -28.82 -10.54
N GLN A 85 -16.86 -28.23 -11.54
CA GLN A 85 -16.05 -28.95 -12.54
C GLN A 85 -15.11 -29.94 -11.83
N PRO A 86 -15.37 -31.27 -11.96
CA PRO A 86 -14.61 -32.26 -11.22
C PRO A 86 -13.19 -32.30 -11.78
N ALA A 87 -12.21 -31.98 -10.94
CA ALA A 87 -10.85 -32.39 -11.22
C ALA A 87 -10.80 -33.93 -11.16
N PRO A 88 -9.94 -34.62 -11.95
CA PRO A 88 -9.83 -36.08 -11.94
C PRO A 88 -9.32 -36.70 -10.62
N THR A 89 -9.25 -35.93 -9.53
CA THR A 89 -8.72 -36.37 -8.24
C THR A 89 -9.43 -35.65 -7.08
N PRO A 90 -9.78 -36.37 -5.99
CA PRO A 90 -10.39 -35.80 -4.80
C PRO A 90 -9.31 -35.10 -3.97
N THR A 91 -8.95 -33.86 -4.31
CA THR A 91 -7.99 -33.06 -3.53
C THR A 91 -8.70 -31.83 -2.94
N PRO A 92 -8.53 -31.51 -1.65
CA PRO A 92 -9.09 -30.31 -1.03
C PRO A 92 -8.35 -29.03 -1.47
N LYS A 93 -8.36 -28.72 -2.77
CA LYS A 93 -7.60 -27.63 -3.41
C LYS A 93 -7.97 -26.21 -2.94
N ASN A 94 -9.15 -26.00 -2.34
CA ASN A 94 -9.58 -24.66 -1.91
C ASN A 94 -9.01 -24.24 -0.53
N LYS A 95 -8.61 -25.19 0.33
CA LYS A 95 -8.13 -24.82 1.67
C LYS A 95 -6.78 -24.10 1.60
N ASP A 96 -5.87 -24.58 0.75
CA ASP A 96 -4.53 -24.04 0.66
C ASP A 96 -4.49 -22.71 -0.12
N SER A 97 -5.32 -22.55 -1.15
CA SER A 97 -5.48 -21.26 -1.84
C SER A 97 -5.97 -20.16 -0.88
N ARG A 98 -7.01 -20.44 -0.07
CA ARG A 98 -7.50 -19.50 0.95
C ARG A 98 -6.43 -19.16 1.99
N ARG A 99 -5.61 -20.14 2.40
CA ARG A 99 -4.51 -19.90 3.34
C ARG A 99 -3.44 -19.01 2.73
N LEU A 100 -3.09 -19.23 1.46
CA LEU A 100 -2.09 -18.42 0.76
C LEU A 100 -2.60 -16.99 0.49
N ASP A 101 -3.87 -16.81 0.13
CA ASP A 101 -4.49 -15.48 0.00
C ASP A 101 -4.48 -14.73 1.34
N SER A 102 -4.85 -15.40 2.44
CA SER A 102 -4.79 -14.83 3.79
C SER A 102 -3.35 -14.45 4.19
N PHE A 103 -2.38 -15.30 3.86
CA PHE A 103 -0.97 -15.01 4.07
C PHE A 103 -0.52 -13.77 3.28
N GLY A 104 -0.88 -13.66 2.00
CA GLY A 104 -0.57 -12.50 1.16
C GLY A 104 -1.16 -11.22 1.69
N ARG A 105 -2.42 -11.25 2.13
CA ARG A 105 -3.06 -10.12 2.81
C ARG A 105 -2.29 -9.72 4.07
N LYS A 106 -1.89 -10.69 4.90
CA LYS A 106 -1.11 -10.41 6.12
C LYS A 106 0.23 -9.75 5.80
N VAL A 107 0.99 -10.27 4.83
CA VAL A 107 2.25 -9.67 4.37
C VAL A 107 2.03 -8.26 3.85
N TYR A 108 1.01 -8.05 3.01
CA TYR A 108 0.65 -6.74 2.47
C TYR A 108 0.33 -5.73 3.59
N SER A 109 -0.47 -6.12 4.58
CA SER A 109 -0.81 -5.25 5.71
C SER A 109 0.41 -4.90 6.55
N SER A 110 1.22 -5.88 6.93
CA SER A 110 2.43 -5.62 7.72
C SER A 110 3.41 -4.73 6.96
N ALA A 111 3.59 -4.93 5.66
CA ALA A 111 4.44 -4.10 4.82
C ALA A 111 3.87 -2.68 4.64
N SER A 112 2.57 -2.54 4.39
CA SER A 112 1.91 -1.22 4.31
C SER A 112 2.04 -0.44 5.63
N PHE A 113 1.95 -1.13 6.77
CA PHE A 113 2.19 -0.54 8.07
C PHE A 113 3.65 -0.12 8.25
N GLN A 114 4.61 -0.96 7.86
CA GLN A 114 6.04 -0.62 7.90
C GLN A 114 6.34 0.62 7.05
N LEU A 115 5.70 0.76 5.88
CA LEU A 115 5.83 1.94 5.03
C LEU A 115 5.32 3.21 5.74
N ARG A 116 4.22 3.13 6.49
CA ARG A 116 3.74 4.26 7.32
C ARG A 116 4.68 4.61 8.47
N VAL A 117 5.27 3.60 9.12
CA VAL A 117 6.29 3.81 10.16
C VAL A 117 7.53 4.49 9.56
N ALA A 118 8.01 4.02 8.42
CA ALA A 118 9.15 4.59 7.71
C ALA A 118 8.88 6.05 7.29
N ASN A 119 7.69 6.35 6.76
CA ASN A 119 7.27 7.72 6.45
C ASN A 119 7.32 8.63 7.68
N HIS A 120 6.80 8.15 8.82
CA HIS A 120 6.84 8.91 10.06
C HIS A 120 8.28 9.15 10.55
N GLN A 121 9.14 8.12 10.49
CA GLN A 121 10.56 8.24 10.83
C GLN A 121 11.26 9.26 9.93
N ALA A 122 11.03 9.21 8.61
CA ALA A 122 11.66 10.14 7.68
C ALA A 122 11.26 11.59 7.93
N LEU A 123 9.97 11.85 8.22
CA LEU A 123 9.48 13.19 8.57
C LEU A 123 10.10 13.71 9.88
N LEU A 124 10.16 12.88 10.92
CA LEU A 124 10.79 13.24 12.19
C LEU A 124 12.30 13.50 12.01
N SER A 125 13.02 12.60 11.35
CA SER A 125 14.45 12.77 11.09
C SER A 125 14.75 14.01 10.26
N ARG A 126 13.85 14.39 9.34
CA ARG A 126 14.00 15.63 8.58
C ARG A 126 13.83 16.86 9.47
N TYR A 127 12.84 16.83 10.36
CA TYR A 127 12.66 17.90 11.34
C TYR A 127 13.88 18.03 12.25
N ASP A 128 14.38 16.91 12.79
CA ASP A 128 15.57 16.89 13.64
C ASP A 128 16.80 17.40 12.88
N PHE A 129 16.98 16.98 11.62
CA PHE A 129 18.07 17.48 10.77
C PHE A 129 18.02 19.02 10.64
N ASN A 130 16.85 19.57 10.30
CA ASN A 130 16.69 21.03 10.19
C ASN A 130 16.95 21.73 11.54
N LEU A 131 16.62 21.10 12.67
CA LEU A 131 16.92 21.61 14.00
C LEU A 131 18.44 21.70 14.21
N TRP A 132 19.16 20.59 13.99
CA TRP A 132 20.63 20.54 14.12
C TRP A 132 21.33 21.49 13.14
N GLU A 133 20.85 21.60 11.91
CA GLU A 133 21.36 22.54 10.89
C GLU A 133 21.19 24.00 11.32
N SER A 134 20.18 24.30 12.15
CA SER A 134 19.94 25.65 12.65
C SER A 134 20.78 26.03 13.87
N LEU A 135 21.36 25.06 14.58
CA LEU A 135 22.10 25.31 15.82
C LEU A 135 23.40 26.11 15.67
N PRO A 136 24.19 26.00 14.58
CA PRO A 136 25.41 26.80 14.40
C PRO A 136 25.24 28.30 14.58
N LYS A 137 24.04 28.86 14.35
CA LYS A 137 23.76 30.30 14.59
C LYS A 137 23.94 30.73 16.05
N PHE A 138 23.91 29.81 17.00
CA PHE A 138 24.11 30.08 18.43
C PHE A 138 25.58 29.96 18.86
N GLU A 139 26.48 29.48 17.99
CA GLU A 139 27.90 29.28 18.31
C GLU A 139 28.58 30.57 18.79
N ALA A 140 28.23 31.71 18.19
CA ALA A 140 28.78 33.02 18.55
C ALA A 140 28.41 33.47 19.97
N LEU A 141 27.35 32.91 20.56
CA LEU A 141 26.89 33.23 21.92
C LEU A 141 27.64 32.42 23.00
N LEU A 142 28.42 31.42 22.60
CA LEU A 142 29.16 30.55 23.52
C LEU A 142 30.54 31.12 23.86
N LEU A 143 31.04 30.74 25.04
CA LEU A 143 32.42 30.99 25.44
C LEU A 143 33.38 30.25 24.49
N GLU A 144 34.54 30.85 24.23
CA GLU A 144 35.56 30.32 23.30
C GLU A 144 35.87 28.83 23.56
N GLN A 145 35.95 28.45 24.84
CA GLN A 145 36.26 27.10 25.29
C GLN A 145 35.16 26.06 24.97
N GLU A 146 33.89 26.49 24.88
CA GLU A 146 32.72 25.61 24.68
C GLU A 146 32.37 25.42 23.20
N ARG A 147 32.88 26.29 22.32
CA ARG A 147 32.58 26.26 20.87
C ARG A 147 32.97 24.94 20.20
N LYS A 148 34.13 24.39 20.57
CA LYS A 148 34.63 23.13 20.00
C LYS A 148 33.69 21.97 20.31
N ASP A 149 33.28 21.83 21.57
CA ASP A 149 32.40 20.75 22.02
C ASP A 149 30.99 20.92 21.45
N PHE A 150 30.51 22.16 21.38
CA PHE A 150 29.25 22.50 20.71
C PHE A 150 29.24 22.09 19.23
N LYS A 151 30.31 22.43 18.49
CA LYS A 151 30.43 22.06 17.08
C LYS A 151 30.43 20.54 16.90
N ALA A 152 31.21 19.82 17.71
CA ALA A 152 31.24 18.36 17.68
C ALA A 152 29.85 17.76 17.93
N LEU A 153 29.12 18.29 18.93
CA LEU A 153 27.75 17.87 19.24
C LEU A 153 26.78 18.11 18.07
N VAL A 154 26.86 19.29 17.43
CA VAL A 154 26.01 19.62 16.28
C VAL A 154 26.31 18.71 15.09
N GLU A 155 27.59 18.46 14.81
CA GLU A 155 28.02 17.55 13.75
C GLU A 155 27.56 16.11 14.01
N GLU A 156 27.67 15.63 15.25
CA GLU A 156 27.20 14.31 15.66
C GLU A 156 25.68 14.19 15.52
N GLY A 157 24.92 15.19 16.00
CA GLY A 157 23.46 15.23 15.86
C GLY A 157 23.01 15.24 14.39
N ALA A 158 23.68 16.02 13.54
CA ALA A 158 23.44 16.02 12.10
C ALA A 158 23.78 14.66 11.45
N ALA A 159 24.86 14.00 11.88
CA ALA A 159 25.22 12.67 11.38
C ALA A 159 24.19 11.60 11.78
N VAL A 160 23.73 11.60 13.04
CA VAL A 160 22.71 10.65 13.54
C VAL A 160 21.37 10.83 12.82
N THR A 161 20.96 12.07 12.56
CA THR A 161 19.71 12.33 11.83
C THR A 161 19.79 11.90 10.38
N LYS A 162 20.93 12.12 9.70
CA LYS A 162 21.18 11.56 8.36
C LYS A 162 21.12 10.03 8.34
N ALA A 163 21.77 9.38 9.31
CA ALA A 163 21.74 7.92 9.42
C ALA A 163 20.32 7.38 9.66
N THR A 164 19.53 8.06 10.50
CA THR A 164 18.14 7.70 10.76
C THR A 164 17.26 7.89 9.53
N LEU A 165 17.44 8.98 8.79
CA LEU A 165 16.74 9.23 7.53
C LEU A 165 17.07 8.17 6.47
N GLN A 166 18.34 7.74 6.38
CA GLN A 166 18.74 6.63 5.52
C GLN A 166 18.09 5.30 5.93
N ALA A 167 18.05 5.01 7.24
CA ALA A 167 17.38 3.81 7.75
C ALA A 167 15.88 3.82 7.43
N ALA A 168 15.22 4.98 7.54
CA ALA A 168 13.83 5.16 7.14
C ALA A 168 13.63 4.92 5.63
N SER A 169 14.52 5.45 4.79
CA SER A 169 14.49 5.19 3.33
C SER A 169 14.62 3.70 3.01
N ASN A 170 15.58 3.01 3.63
CA ASN A 170 15.79 1.57 3.42
C ASN A 170 14.59 0.74 3.92
N ALA A 171 13.98 1.14 5.03
CA ALA A 171 12.77 0.51 5.55
C ALA A 171 11.56 0.73 4.62
N ALA A 172 11.43 1.92 4.01
CA ALA A 172 10.40 2.22 3.03
C ALA A 172 10.57 1.37 1.76
N ASP A 173 11.79 1.25 1.24
CA ASP A 173 12.10 0.40 0.09
C ASP A 173 11.80 -1.08 0.35
N THR A 174 12.27 -1.60 1.50
CA THR A 174 11.99 -2.98 1.92
C THR A 174 10.49 -3.24 2.06
N ALA A 175 9.75 -2.28 2.62
CA ALA A 175 8.30 -2.35 2.74
C ALA A 175 7.62 -2.36 1.37
N ALA A 176 8.04 -1.50 0.45
CA ALA A 176 7.51 -1.46 -0.93
C ALA A 176 7.78 -2.77 -1.67
N CYS A 177 8.99 -3.32 -1.57
CA CYS A 177 9.34 -4.63 -2.13
C CYS A 177 8.47 -5.77 -1.54
N SER A 178 8.21 -5.73 -0.23
CA SER A 178 7.35 -6.69 0.45
C SER A 178 5.89 -6.59 0.00
N MET A 179 5.38 -5.37 -0.20
CA MET A 179 4.04 -5.14 -0.77
C MET A 179 3.96 -5.68 -2.19
N ALA A 180 4.96 -5.41 -3.04
CA ALA A 180 5.03 -5.91 -4.41
C ALA A 180 5.05 -7.44 -4.46
N SER A 181 5.80 -8.08 -3.56
CA SER A 181 5.85 -9.54 -3.42
C SER A 181 4.49 -10.13 -3.01
N ALA A 182 3.81 -9.49 -2.06
CA ALA A 182 2.46 -9.90 -1.66
C ALA A 182 1.43 -9.75 -2.80
N ILE A 183 1.50 -8.65 -3.56
CA ILE A 183 0.65 -8.43 -4.74
C ILE A 183 0.93 -9.51 -5.80
N SER A 184 2.20 -9.76 -6.13
CA SER A 184 2.60 -10.77 -7.12
C SER A 184 2.10 -12.16 -6.72
N MET A 185 2.27 -12.54 -5.44
CA MET A 185 1.78 -13.82 -4.93
C MET A 185 0.26 -13.92 -5.02
N CYS A 186 -0.48 -12.88 -4.63
CA CYS A 186 -1.93 -12.85 -4.77
C CYS A 186 -2.35 -12.97 -6.25
N ARG A 187 -1.71 -12.23 -7.17
CA ARG A 187 -1.99 -12.33 -8.61
C ARG A 187 -1.74 -13.73 -9.15
N ALA A 188 -0.58 -14.32 -8.84
CA ALA A 188 -0.23 -15.66 -9.26
C ALA A 188 -1.25 -16.70 -8.77
N LEU A 189 -1.73 -16.56 -7.53
CA LEU A 189 -2.77 -17.42 -7.00
C LEU A 189 -4.08 -17.31 -7.79
N TRP A 190 -4.56 -16.08 -8.02
CA TRP A 190 -5.80 -15.86 -8.77
C TRP A 190 -5.68 -16.33 -10.23
N LEU A 191 -4.54 -16.08 -10.87
CA LEU A 191 -4.23 -16.56 -12.22
C LEU A 191 -4.18 -18.10 -12.28
N LEU A 192 -3.57 -18.76 -11.31
CA LEU A 192 -3.56 -20.22 -11.22
C LEU A 192 -4.99 -20.79 -11.12
N LEU A 193 -5.85 -20.14 -10.33
CA LEU A 193 -7.26 -20.54 -10.18
C LEU A 193 -8.08 -20.29 -11.45
N SER A 194 -7.70 -19.30 -12.26
CA SER A 194 -8.39 -18.95 -13.51
C SER A 194 -8.19 -19.99 -14.63
N ARG A 195 -7.13 -20.82 -14.55
CA ARG A 195 -6.71 -21.81 -15.56
C ARG A 195 -6.49 -21.23 -16.96
N LEU A 196 -6.09 -19.97 -17.04
CA LEU A 196 -5.67 -19.36 -18.30
C LEU A 196 -4.36 -20.01 -18.80
N SER A 197 -4.06 -19.89 -20.09
CA SER A 197 -2.78 -20.33 -20.68
C SER A 197 -1.59 -19.70 -19.95
N VAL A 198 -0.44 -20.37 -19.92
CA VAL A 198 0.77 -19.88 -19.23
C VAL A 198 1.22 -18.52 -19.77
N GLU A 199 1.05 -18.30 -21.08
CA GLU A 199 1.34 -17.06 -21.79
C GLU A 199 0.44 -15.90 -21.30
N ALA A 200 -0.83 -16.18 -21.07
CA ALA A 200 -1.77 -15.22 -20.48
C ALA A 200 -1.37 -14.88 -19.03
N GLN A 201 -1.00 -15.90 -18.26
CA GLN A 201 -0.62 -15.72 -16.85
C GLN A 201 0.62 -14.84 -16.71
N SER A 202 1.67 -15.09 -17.49
CA SER A 202 2.90 -14.28 -17.44
C SER A 202 2.64 -12.83 -17.84
N LEU A 203 1.85 -12.61 -18.90
CA LEU A 203 1.49 -11.28 -19.38
C LEU A 203 0.71 -10.45 -18.34
N MET A 204 -0.08 -11.13 -17.50
CA MET A 204 -0.95 -10.51 -16.49
C MET A 204 -0.28 -10.33 -15.13
N GLN A 205 0.70 -11.16 -14.79
CA GLN A 205 1.39 -11.09 -13.51
C GLN A 205 2.20 -9.80 -13.36
N ASP A 206 2.90 -9.39 -14.43
CA ASP A 206 3.84 -8.26 -14.45
C ASP A 206 3.19 -6.89 -14.77
N LEU A 207 1.86 -6.81 -14.79
CA LEU A 207 1.19 -5.53 -14.99
C LEU A 207 1.49 -4.54 -13.85
N PRO A 208 1.57 -3.23 -14.11
CA PRO A 208 1.69 -2.25 -13.03
C PRO A 208 0.57 -2.37 -11.99
N PHE A 209 0.86 -2.01 -10.74
CA PHE A 209 -0.14 -1.92 -9.68
C PHE A 209 -0.67 -0.49 -9.60
N ASP A 210 -1.99 -0.32 -9.77
CA ASP A 210 -2.65 0.99 -9.84
C ASP A 210 -3.09 1.54 -8.47
N ARG A 211 -2.74 0.83 -7.38
CA ARG A 211 -3.09 1.16 -5.99
C ARG A 211 -4.58 1.02 -5.65
N LYS A 212 -5.41 0.53 -6.56
CA LYS A 212 -6.87 0.37 -6.34
C LYS A 212 -7.29 -1.09 -6.28
N ALA A 213 -6.81 -1.89 -7.23
CA ALA A 213 -7.22 -3.28 -7.36
C ALA A 213 -6.00 -4.17 -7.63
N LEU A 214 -6.14 -5.45 -7.27
CA LEU A 214 -5.10 -6.44 -7.58
C LEU A 214 -4.87 -6.52 -9.09
N PHE A 215 -5.94 -6.36 -9.85
CA PHE A 215 -6.00 -6.37 -11.30
C PHE A 215 -6.62 -5.05 -11.74
N ALA A 216 -5.88 -4.27 -12.53
CA ALA A 216 -6.37 -3.00 -13.06
C ALA A 216 -7.31 -3.21 -14.24
N ASP A 217 -8.07 -2.19 -14.64
CA ASP A 217 -8.95 -2.22 -15.83
C ASP A 217 -8.20 -2.64 -17.11
N GLN A 218 -6.89 -2.34 -17.18
CA GLN A 218 -6.03 -2.78 -18.27
C GLN A 218 -5.97 -4.32 -18.41
N MET A 219 -6.15 -5.06 -17.32
CA MET A 219 -6.23 -6.52 -17.35
C MET A 219 -7.47 -7.00 -18.09
N ASP A 220 -8.64 -6.38 -17.84
CA ASP A 220 -9.87 -6.76 -18.50
C ASP A 220 -9.78 -6.50 -20.01
N VAL A 221 -9.15 -5.39 -20.40
CA VAL A 221 -8.84 -5.09 -21.81
C VAL A 221 -7.91 -6.14 -22.42
N ARG A 222 -6.86 -6.56 -21.70
CA ARG A 222 -5.94 -7.61 -22.18
C ARG A 222 -6.64 -8.94 -22.30
N LEU A 223 -7.44 -9.33 -21.31
CA LEU A 223 -8.26 -10.53 -21.35
C LEU A 223 -9.10 -10.51 -22.63
N HIS A 224 -9.92 -9.48 -22.88
CA HIS A 224 -10.73 -9.40 -24.10
C HIS A 224 -9.97 -9.53 -25.43
N GLY A 225 -8.68 -9.18 -25.47
CA GLY A 225 -7.83 -9.29 -26.66
C GLY A 225 -7.24 -10.68 -26.91
N MET A 226 -7.34 -11.60 -25.95
CA MET A 226 -6.74 -12.94 -26.05
C MET A 226 -7.72 -13.97 -26.61
N GLU A 227 -7.33 -14.66 -27.68
CA GLU A 227 -8.16 -15.66 -28.38
C GLU A 227 -8.58 -16.83 -27.46
N ASP A 228 -7.66 -17.34 -26.64
CA ASP A 228 -7.94 -18.42 -25.67
C ASP A 228 -8.86 -17.99 -24.53
N SER A 229 -8.82 -16.71 -24.18
CA SER A 229 -9.74 -16.17 -23.19
C SER A 229 -11.14 -15.97 -23.80
N HIS A 230 -11.23 -15.66 -25.10
CA HIS A 230 -12.49 -15.40 -25.77
C HIS A 230 -13.38 -16.64 -25.77
N THR A 231 -12.82 -17.80 -26.12
CA THR A 231 -13.54 -19.10 -26.05
C THR A 231 -13.97 -19.42 -24.64
N THR A 232 -13.11 -19.16 -23.65
CA THR A 232 -13.39 -19.38 -22.23
C THR A 232 -14.50 -18.46 -21.70
N LEU A 233 -14.41 -17.15 -21.98
CA LEU A 233 -15.39 -16.15 -21.56
C LEU A 233 -16.74 -16.36 -22.26
N GLN A 234 -16.74 -16.78 -23.53
CA GLN A 234 -17.96 -17.16 -24.24
C GLN A 234 -18.62 -18.40 -23.64
N THR A 235 -17.84 -19.43 -23.33
CA THR A 235 -18.36 -20.67 -22.70
C THR A 235 -19.02 -20.39 -21.35
N LEU A 236 -18.55 -19.36 -20.65
CA LEU A 236 -19.04 -19.00 -19.32
C LEU A 236 -20.08 -17.86 -19.36
N GLY A 237 -20.48 -17.38 -20.54
CA GLY A 237 -21.45 -16.30 -20.70
C GLY A 237 -20.97 -14.93 -20.21
N LEU A 238 -19.67 -14.76 -19.97
CA LEU A 238 -19.05 -13.52 -19.46
C LEU A 238 -18.51 -12.63 -20.58
N TYR A 239 -18.58 -13.09 -21.84
CA TYR A 239 -18.13 -12.30 -22.97
C TYR A 239 -19.15 -11.23 -23.36
N VAL A 240 -18.78 -9.96 -23.17
CA VAL A 240 -19.46 -8.83 -23.79
C VAL A 240 -18.69 -8.44 -25.05
N PRO A 241 -19.28 -8.54 -26.25
CA PRO A 241 -18.63 -8.07 -27.47
C PRO A 241 -18.28 -6.60 -27.32
N LEU A 242 -17.00 -6.25 -27.48
CA LEU A 242 -16.60 -4.86 -27.53
C LEU A 242 -17.40 -4.20 -28.65
N ALA A 243 -18.20 -3.19 -28.32
CA ALA A 243 -19.00 -2.48 -29.30
C ALA A 243 -18.05 -1.96 -30.38
N LYS A 244 -18.02 -2.63 -31.53
CA LYS A 244 -17.26 -2.17 -32.68
C LYS A 244 -17.80 -0.80 -33.00
N ASP A 245 -16.98 0.23 -32.82
CA ASP A 245 -17.26 1.56 -33.33
C ASP A 245 -17.63 1.39 -34.80
N LYS A 246 -18.93 1.51 -35.08
CA LYS A 246 -19.45 1.35 -36.43
C LYS A 246 -18.72 2.38 -37.28
N ALA A 247 -17.91 1.89 -38.22
CA ALA A 247 -17.34 2.71 -39.28
C ALA A 247 -18.47 3.55 -39.88
N LYS A 248 -18.26 4.88 -39.82
CA LYS A 248 -19.17 5.91 -40.30
C LYS A 248 -19.59 5.56 -41.74
N PRO A 249 -20.89 5.47 -42.06
CA PRO A 249 -21.32 5.27 -43.44
C PRO A 249 -20.80 6.43 -44.31
N GLN A 250 -20.14 6.07 -45.41
CA GLN A 250 -19.69 6.99 -46.43
C GLN A 250 -20.88 7.83 -46.91
N THR A 251 -20.82 9.14 -46.66
CA THR A 251 -21.85 10.09 -47.07
C THR A 251 -21.62 10.46 -48.53
N SER A 252 -22.60 10.19 -49.40
CA SER A 252 -22.74 10.92 -50.66
C SER A 252 -23.87 11.95 -50.51
N ALA A 253 -23.54 13.19 -50.91
CA ALA A 253 -24.40 14.33 -51.27
C ALA A 253 -25.47 14.87 -50.27
N GLN A 254 -25.26 16.13 -49.88
CA GLN A 254 -26.21 17.12 -49.32
C GLN A 254 -27.09 17.75 -50.44
N PRO A 255 -28.02 18.73 -50.19
CA PRO A 255 -28.48 19.35 -48.92
C PRO A 255 -30.01 19.55 -48.79
N ALA A 256 -30.50 19.72 -47.55
CA ALA A 256 -31.62 20.64 -47.31
C ALA A 256 -31.51 21.30 -45.94
N ARG A 257 -31.55 22.64 -45.96
CA ARG A 257 -31.53 23.56 -44.83
C ARG A 257 -32.69 23.29 -43.86
N SER A 258 -32.41 23.25 -42.56
CA SER A 258 -33.26 24.00 -41.61
C SER A 258 -32.44 24.43 -40.39
N ARG A 259 -32.58 25.70 -40.06
CA ARG A 259 -32.10 26.34 -38.83
C ARG A 259 -32.96 25.81 -37.68
N TYR A 260 -32.40 25.54 -36.50
CA TYR A 260 -32.95 26.02 -35.20
C TYR A 260 -32.06 25.62 -34.01
N LYS A 261 -31.59 26.68 -33.32
CA LYS A 261 -31.21 26.93 -31.91
C LYS A 261 -30.86 25.80 -30.92
N LEU A 262 -29.69 25.98 -30.27
CA LEU A 262 -29.30 25.49 -28.94
C LEU A 262 -30.28 25.95 -27.84
N PRO A 263 -30.36 25.21 -26.72
CA PRO A 263 -29.89 25.82 -25.47
C PRO A 263 -29.11 24.88 -24.52
N TYR A 264 -28.07 25.48 -23.92
CA TYR A 264 -27.30 25.03 -22.76
C TYR A 264 -28.17 24.63 -21.55
N LYS A 265 -27.70 23.63 -20.78
CA LYS A 265 -27.77 23.46 -19.30
C LYS A 265 -27.34 22.02 -18.96
N ARG A 266 -26.65 21.66 -17.88
CA ARG A 266 -26.11 22.36 -16.70
C ARG A 266 -25.19 21.36 -15.98
N LEU A 267 -24.03 21.84 -15.57
CA LEU A 267 -23.17 21.23 -14.55
C LEU A 267 -23.98 21.05 -13.24
N ARG A 268 -23.95 19.87 -12.61
CA ARG A 268 -24.38 19.70 -11.21
C ARG A 268 -23.23 19.15 -10.39
N ASP A 269 -22.79 19.99 -9.47
CA ASP A 269 -22.03 19.65 -8.28
C ASP A 269 -22.76 18.59 -7.46
N GLN A 270 -22.06 17.51 -7.07
CA GLN A 270 -22.51 16.65 -5.99
C GLN A 270 -21.56 16.79 -4.79
N LYS A 271 -21.95 17.74 -3.96
CA LYS A 271 -21.56 17.95 -2.57
C LYS A 271 -21.94 16.69 -1.76
N LEU A 272 -20.98 15.84 -1.41
CA LEU A 272 -21.18 14.88 -0.32
C LEU A 272 -20.58 15.45 0.97
N ARG A 273 -21.52 15.90 1.81
CA ARG A 273 -21.33 16.42 3.14
C ARG A 273 -21.00 15.27 4.09
N SER A 274 -19.97 15.52 4.88
CA SER A 274 -19.67 14.96 6.19
C SER A 274 -20.88 14.52 7.01
N GLN A 275 -20.84 13.28 7.49
CA GLN A 275 -21.61 12.85 8.65
C GLN A 275 -20.71 12.00 9.58
N CYS A 276 -19.80 12.69 10.28
CA CYS A 276 -19.24 12.17 11.54
C CYS A 276 -20.34 12.28 12.60
N GLN A 277 -21.02 11.18 12.89
CA GLN A 277 -21.81 11.07 14.11
C GLN A 277 -20.87 10.80 15.28
N SER A 278 -20.82 11.78 16.17
CA SER A 278 -20.24 11.72 17.51
C SER A 278 -20.96 10.64 18.35
N ARG A 279 -20.21 9.62 18.79
CA ARG A 279 -20.61 8.80 19.94
C ARG A 279 -20.02 9.41 21.22
N PRO A 280 -20.80 9.57 22.30
CA PRO A 280 -20.29 10.03 23.58
C PRO A 280 -19.40 8.96 24.24
N ALA A 281 -18.35 9.41 24.92
CA ALA A 281 -17.39 8.59 25.65
C ALA A 281 -18.05 7.88 26.86
N PRO A 282 -17.65 6.64 27.20
CA PRO A 282 -18.07 6.01 28.43
C PRO A 282 -17.35 6.66 29.63
N GLN A 283 -18.10 6.96 30.69
CA GLN A 283 -17.56 7.49 31.94
C GLN A 283 -16.67 6.45 32.67
N PRO A 284 -15.62 6.91 33.37
CA PRO A 284 -14.76 6.03 34.16
C PRO A 284 -15.48 5.55 35.42
N ARG A 285 -15.44 4.22 35.67
CA ARG A 285 -15.87 3.64 36.95
C ARG A 285 -14.85 3.98 38.06
N PRO A 286 -15.28 4.12 39.32
CA PRO A 286 -14.38 4.36 40.44
C PRO A 286 -13.49 3.14 40.69
N PHE A 287 -12.20 3.40 40.89
CA PHE A 287 -11.22 2.41 41.34
C PHE A 287 -11.59 1.93 42.74
N GLY A 288 -11.92 0.64 42.85
CA GLY A 288 -12.02 -0.06 44.13
C GLY A 288 -10.64 -0.18 44.76
N LYS A 289 -10.56 0.20 46.04
CA LYS A 289 -9.40 -0.02 46.91
C LYS A 289 -9.06 -1.51 46.95
N MET A 290 -7.86 -1.89 46.52
CA MET A 290 -7.27 -3.17 46.92
C MET A 290 -6.36 -2.93 48.11
N GLN A 291 -6.80 -3.50 49.23
CA GLN A 291 -6.16 -3.51 50.52
C GLN A 291 -5.56 -4.91 50.71
N GLY A 292 -4.25 -4.99 50.95
CA GLY A 292 -3.67 -6.00 51.84
C GLY A 292 -3.12 -7.30 51.25
N MET A 293 -1.90 -7.58 51.71
CA MET A 293 -1.21 -8.89 51.84
C MET A 293 -0.54 -9.45 50.56
N ARG A 294 0.66 -10.03 50.60
CA ARG A 294 1.39 -10.65 51.72
C ARG A 294 2.89 -10.73 51.38
N GLN A 295 3.72 -10.72 52.42
CA GLN A 295 5.15 -11.06 52.39
C GLN A 295 5.35 -12.50 51.90
N PHE A 296 6.37 -12.73 51.07
CA PHE A 296 7.51 -13.63 51.27
C PHE A 296 8.59 -13.27 50.24
#